data_AF-A0A6J4BYR2-F1
#
_entry.id   AF-A0A6J4BYR2-F1
#
_cell.length_a   1.000
_cell.length_b   1.000
_cell.length_c   1.000
_cell.angle_alpha   90.00
_cell.angle_beta   90.00
_cell.angle_gamma   90.00
#
_symmetry.space_group_name_H-M   'P 1'
#
loop_
_entity.id
_entity.type
_entity.pdbx_description
1 polymer ?
#
loop_
_entity_poly.entity_id
_entity_poly.type
_entity_poly.pdbx_seq_one_letter_code
_entity_poly.pdbx_strand_id
1 'polypeptide(L)'
;MPPIDHIKRYLAGKTALDSFYDTPTNDRDLQAYLEQVTDIPPYTNDGDLLLYILNQNPAAAAADVNIKDALSKLLNGLSVEHQLDMASSSRYELVFDATPAWLSLPETYVTMLLATVSETGRRAARITAIKSNISEDFRYLKSSPKWLQEPAWMFTGDRPSIFIGQLDLADLLHDIAQVYMFFDAEDQVFSTVTQCF
;
A
#
# COMPACT_ATOMS: atom_id res chain seq x y z
N MET A 1 25.71 14.65 -10.18
CA MET A 1 25.17 15.96 -9.71
C MET A 1 25.13 15.89 -8.18
N PRO A 2 25.10 16.97 -7.39
CA PRO A 2 25.12 16.81 -5.93
C PRO A 2 23.98 15.90 -5.44
N PRO A 3 24.21 14.97 -4.48
CA PRO A 3 23.19 14.02 -4.02
C PRO A 3 21.86 14.68 -3.61
N ILE A 4 21.94 15.79 -2.88
CA ILE A 4 20.77 16.57 -2.45
C ILE A 4 19.99 17.10 -3.67
N ASP A 5 20.65 17.48 -4.77
CA ASP A 5 19.97 17.97 -5.96
C ASP A 5 19.23 16.86 -6.72
N HIS A 6 19.78 15.64 -6.74
CA HIS A 6 19.05 14.46 -7.24
C HIS A 6 17.75 14.26 -6.46
N ILE A 7 17.84 14.27 -5.13
CA ILE A 7 16.70 14.08 -4.22
C ILE A 7 15.66 15.19 -4.40
N LYS A 8 16.08 16.47 -4.39
CA LYS A 8 15.15 17.60 -4.57
C LYS A 8 14.42 17.56 -5.92
N ARG A 9 15.11 17.17 -7.00
CA ARG A 9 14.49 17.05 -8.32
C ARG A 9 13.43 15.96 -8.34
N TYR A 10 13.72 14.80 -7.75
CA TYR A 10 12.74 13.72 -7.62
C TYR A 10 11.55 14.10 -6.75
N LEU A 11 11.79 14.66 -5.54
CA LEU A 11 10.73 15.12 -4.65
C LEU A 11 9.82 16.16 -5.31
N ALA A 12 10.37 17.05 -6.14
CA ALA A 12 9.60 18.05 -6.87
C ALA A 12 8.89 17.52 -8.14
N GLY A 13 8.93 16.21 -8.40
CA GLY A 13 8.31 15.59 -9.58
C GLY A 13 9.02 15.87 -10.91
N LYS A 14 10.28 16.37 -10.87
CA LYS A 14 11.09 16.65 -12.07
C LYS A 14 11.87 15.43 -12.59
N THR A 15 11.84 14.35 -11.82
CA THR A 15 12.42 13.05 -12.15
C THR A 15 11.35 12.00 -11.84
N ALA A 16 11.06 11.11 -12.78
CA ALA A 16 10.11 10.01 -12.56
C ALA A 16 10.70 8.96 -11.61
N LEU A 17 9.84 8.16 -10.96
CA LEU A 17 10.23 7.09 -10.04
C LEU A 17 11.28 6.17 -10.65
N ASP A 18 10.99 5.54 -11.79
CA ASP A 18 11.90 4.56 -12.42
C ASP A 18 13.29 5.17 -12.67
N SER A 19 13.33 6.41 -13.18
CA SER A 19 14.60 7.10 -13.43
C SER A 19 15.36 7.41 -12.14
N PHE A 20 14.66 7.82 -11.08
CA PHE A 20 15.31 8.08 -9.79
C PHE A 20 15.77 6.78 -9.13
N TYR A 21 14.97 5.72 -9.19
CA TYR A 21 15.24 4.41 -8.61
C TYR A 21 16.53 3.79 -9.17
N ASP A 22 16.77 3.97 -10.49
CA ASP A 22 17.99 3.52 -11.15
C ASP A 22 19.19 4.49 -10.97
N THR A 23 18.97 5.68 -10.41
CA THR A 23 20.06 6.67 -10.29
C THR A 23 21.14 6.24 -9.29
N PRO A 24 20.83 5.77 -8.06
CA PRO A 24 21.85 5.35 -7.09
C PRO A 24 22.79 4.26 -7.59
N THR A 25 22.34 3.36 -8.48
CA THR A 25 23.22 2.31 -9.03
C THR A 25 24.22 2.86 -10.05
N ASN A 26 23.97 4.04 -10.62
CA ASN A 26 24.78 4.67 -11.66
C ASN A 26 25.55 5.92 -11.18
N ASP A 27 25.22 6.48 -10.00
CA ASP A 27 25.88 7.62 -9.39
C ASP A 27 26.41 7.24 -7.99
N ARG A 28 27.73 7.01 -7.91
CA ARG A 28 28.41 6.59 -6.68
C ARG A 28 28.31 7.61 -5.56
N ASP A 29 28.24 8.90 -5.87
CA ASP A 29 28.16 9.95 -4.86
C ASP A 29 26.78 9.92 -4.21
N LEU A 30 25.72 9.75 -5.01
CA LEU A 30 24.37 9.58 -4.48
C LEU A 30 24.22 8.27 -3.70
N GLN A 31 24.81 7.17 -4.20
CA GLN A 31 24.79 5.87 -3.53
C GLN A 31 25.39 5.98 -2.11
N ALA A 32 26.63 6.44 -2.02
CA ALA A 32 27.35 6.55 -0.75
C ALA A 32 26.66 7.53 0.22
N TYR A 33 25.98 8.56 -0.31
CA TYR A 33 25.20 9.49 0.50
C TYR A 33 23.98 8.81 1.13
N LEU A 34 23.25 7.98 0.39
CA LEU A 34 22.08 7.27 0.90
C LEU A 34 22.45 6.14 1.87
N GLU A 35 23.56 5.44 1.65
CA GLU A 35 24.10 4.39 2.55
C GLU A 35 24.50 4.94 3.94
N GLN A 36 24.87 6.22 4.03
CA GLN A 36 25.24 6.84 5.31
C GLN A 36 24.03 7.17 6.19
N VAL A 37 22.81 7.16 5.65
CA VAL A 37 21.60 7.53 6.37
C VAL A 37 21.00 6.27 7.02
N THR A 38 21.34 6.06 8.29
CA THR A 38 20.86 4.92 9.08
C THR A 38 19.73 5.29 10.06
N ASP A 39 19.51 6.58 10.33
CA ASP A 39 18.37 7.07 11.11
C ASP A 39 17.15 7.22 10.17
N ILE A 40 16.65 6.07 9.74
CA ILE A 40 15.49 5.95 8.85
C ILE A 40 14.20 5.78 9.69
N PRO A 41 13.02 6.17 9.17
CA PRO A 41 11.78 6.11 9.93
C PRO A 41 11.52 4.71 10.54
N PRO A 42 10.92 4.61 11.73
CA PRO A 42 10.88 3.36 12.52
C PRO A 42 10.09 2.20 11.88
N TYR A 43 9.32 2.46 10.81
CA TYR A 43 8.66 1.42 10.01
C TYR A 43 9.57 0.84 8.92
N THR A 44 10.81 1.29 8.83
CA THR A 44 11.82 0.82 7.88
C THR A 44 12.89 0.03 8.65
N ASN A 45 13.07 -1.24 8.30
CA ASN A 45 13.99 -2.16 9.00
C ASN A 45 15.18 -2.57 8.10
N ASP A 46 15.43 -1.81 7.05
CA ASP A 46 16.34 -2.19 5.97
C ASP A 46 17.81 -1.80 6.24
N GLY A 47 18.09 -1.15 7.38
CA GLY A 47 19.44 -0.79 7.84
C GLY A 47 19.88 0.60 7.41
N ASP A 48 19.72 0.92 6.13
CA ASP A 48 19.98 2.27 5.59
C ASP A 48 18.93 2.68 4.55
N LEU A 49 18.95 3.97 4.18
CA LEU A 49 17.96 4.54 3.27
C LEU A 49 18.10 4.00 1.83
N LEU A 50 19.30 3.63 1.38
CA LEU A 50 19.47 3.02 0.06
C LEU A 50 18.78 1.66 0.02
N LEU A 51 19.02 0.81 1.02
CA LEU A 51 18.41 -0.51 1.11
C LEU A 51 16.88 -0.41 1.23
N TYR A 52 16.35 0.54 2.00
CA TYR A 52 14.91 0.80 2.04
C TYR A 52 14.34 1.11 0.67
N ILE A 53 15.00 1.99 -0.10
CA ILE A 53 14.58 2.34 -1.47
C ILE A 53 14.63 1.11 -2.37
N LEU A 54 15.74 0.35 -2.35
CA LEU A 54 15.92 -0.83 -3.20
C LEU A 54 14.96 -1.98 -2.83
N ASN A 55 14.49 -2.04 -1.59
CA ASN A 55 13.48 -3.01 -1.17
C ASN A 55 12.05 -2.61 -1.59
N GLN A 56 11.82 -1.38 -2.06
CA GLN A 56 10.56 -1.03 -2.69
C GLN A 56 10.43 -1.66 -4.07
N ASN A 57 9.20 -2.04 -4.45
CA ASN A 57 8.87 -2.44 -5.81
C ASN A 57 8.44 -1.20 -6.62
N PRO A 58 9.22 -0.70 -7.59
CA PRO A 58 8.88 0.51 -8.34
C PRO A 58 7.60 0.40 -9.16
N ALA A 59 7.12 -0.82 -9.45
CA ALA A 59 5.84 -1.03 -10.12
C ALA A 59 4.62 -0.89 -9.18
N ALA A 60 4.82 -0.85 -7.86
CA ALA A 60 3.76 -0.68 -6.88
C ALA A 60 3.35 0.79 -6.75
N ALA A 61 2.06 1.07 -6.62
CA ALA A 61 1.55 2.42 -6.47
C ALA A 61 2.06 3.13 -5.20
N ALA A 62 2.30 2.38 -4.12
CA ALA A 62 2.85 2.90 -2.87
C ALA A 62 4.32 3.31 -2.96
N ALA A 63 5.10 2.80 -3.92
CA ALA A 63 6.55 2.98 -3.92
C ALA A 63 6.97 4.45 -4.06
N ASP A 64 6.35 5.21 -4.97
CA ASP A 64 6.64 6.64 -5.13
C ASP A 64 6.33 7.42 -3.84
N VAL A 65 5.21 7.09 -3.18
CA VAL A 65 4.78 7.72 -1.92
C VAL A 65 5.78 7.43 -0.81
N ASN A 66 6.15 6.16 -0.64
CA ASN A 66 7.06 5.67 0.39
C ASN A 66 8.46 6.29 0.25
N ILE A 67 9.01 6.28 -0.96
CA ILE A 67 10.36 6.82 -1.23
C ILE A 67 10.36 8.34 -1.03
N LYS A 68 9.34 9.05 -1.55
CA LYS A 68 9.23 10.50 -1.36
C LYS A 68 9.08 10.89 0.10
N ASP A 69 8.30 10.16 0.89
CA ASP A 69 8.14 10.43 2.32
C ASP A 69 9.46 10.23 3.09
N ALA A 70 10.17 9.12 2.86
CA ALA A 70 11.47 8.86 3.50
C ALA A 70 12.51 9.94 3.15
N LEU A 71 12.61 10.31 1.88
CA LEU A 71 13.54 11.36 1.41
C LEU A 71 13.15 12.76 1.91
N SER A 72 11.86 13.07 1.97
CA SER A 72 11.36 14.33 2.55
C SER A 72 11.72 14.44 4.02
N LYS A 73 11.53 13.35 4.80
CA LYS A 73 11.93 13.28 6.21
C LYS A 73 13.44 13.47 6.40
N LEU A 74 14.27 12.85 5.56
CA LEU A 74 15.71 13.09 5.55
C LEU A 74 16.04 14.57 5.37
N LEU A 75 15.50 15.21 4.32
CA LEU A 75 15.80 16.62 4.05
C LEU A 75 15.28 17.55 5.15
N ASN A 76 14.13 17.25 5.75
CA ASN A 76 13.62 17.97 6.91
C ASN A 76 14.54 17.83 8.13
N GLY A 77 15.05 16.63 8.41
CA GLY A 77 16.04 16.39 9.47
C GLY A 77 17.34 17.18 9.27
N LEU A 78 17.72 17.40 8.01
CA LEU A 78 18.88 18.21 7.63
C LEU A 78 18.57 19.72 7.53
N SER A 79 17.33 20.15 7.81
CA SER A 79 16.88 21.54 7.64
C SER A 79 17.07 22.08 6.21
N VAL A 80 16.91 21.20 5.21
CA VAL A 80 17.06 21.54 3.79
C VAL A 80 15.68 21.81 3.17
N GLU A 81 15.45 23.06 2.76
CA GLU A 81 14.23 23.43 2.04
C GLU A 81 14.08 22.68 0.72
N HIS A 82 12.87 22.15 0.47
CA HIS A 82 12.53 21.41 -0.73
C HIS A 82 11.03 21.50 -1.04
N GLN A 83 10.67 21.21 -2.30
CA GLN A 83 9.29 21.07 -2.75
C GLN A 83 8.94 19.59 -2.81
N LEU A 84 7.72 19.24 -2.39
CA LEU A 84 7.18 17.89 -2.49
C LEU A 84 5.98 17.88 -3.46
N ASP A 85 6.10 17.08 -4.52
CA ASP A 85 5.01 16.74 -5.42
C ASP A 85 4.11 15.69 -4.76
N MET A 86 2.86 16.10 -4.52
CA MET A 86 1.86 15.31 -3.80
C MET A 86 0.98 14.47 -4.73
N ALA A 87 1.26 14.40 -6.03
CA ALA A 87 0.40 13.76 -7.02
C ALA A 87 0.11 12.29 -6.67
N SER A 88 1.15 11.50 -6.40
CA SER A 88 1.02 10.07 -6.07
C SER A 88 0.35 9.85 -4.71
N SER A 89 0.72 10.61 -3.69
CA SER A 89 0.07 10.53 -2.37
C SER A 89 -1.42 10.87 -2.46
N SER A 90 -1.76 11.93 -3.20
CA SER A 90 -3.15 12.33 -3.43
C SER A 90 -3.96 11.27 -4.16
N ARG A 91 -3.33 10.48 -5.04
CA ARG A 91 -3.98 9.33 -5.71
C ARG A 91 -4.21 8.19 -4.74
N TYR A 92 -3.18 7.83 -3.97
CA TYR A 92 -3.24 6.74 -3.01
C TYR A 92 -4.31 7.02 -1.92
N GLU A 93 -4.41 8.25 -1.44
CA GLU A 93 -5.45 8.70 -0.51
C GLU A 93 -6.88 8.47 -1.02
N LEU A 94 -7.12 8.49 -2.34
CA LEU A 94 -8.46 8.21 -2.87
C LEU A 94 -8.89 6.77 -2.61
N VAL A 95 -7.93 5.85 -2.71
CA VAL A 95 -8.17 4.42 -2.43
C VAL A 95 -8.41 4.26 -0.93
N PHE A 96 -7.59 4.90 -0.10
CA PHE A 96 -7.79 4.91 1.34
C PHE A 96 -9.18 5.44 1.74
N ASP A 97 -9.58 6.61 1.24
CA ASP A 97 -10.91 7.22 1.50
C ASP A 97 -12.09 6.37 0.98
N ALA A 98 -11.84 5.56 -0.05
CA ALA A 98 -12.83 4.67 -0.63
C ALA A 98 -12.92 3.32 0.09
N THR A 99 -11.85 2.88 0.73
CA THR A 99 -11.75 1.55 1.34
C THR A 99 -12.55 1.49 2.64
N PRO A 100 -13.49 0.53 2.78
CA PRO A 100 -14.24 0.38 4.01
C PRO A 100 -13.35 -0.18 5.12
N ALA A 101 -13.60 0.22 6.37
CA ALA A 101 -12.76 -0.15 7.53
C ALA A 101 -12.65 -1.66 7.81
N TRP A 102 -13.59 -2.47 7.31
CA TRP A 102 -13.54 -3.93 7.43
C TRP A 102 -12.67 -4.60 6.36
N LEU A 103 -12.02 -3.82 5.49
CA LEU A 103 -11.22 -4.33 4.39
C LEU A 103 -9.80 -3.77 4.43
N SER A 104 -8.83 -4.64 4.24
CA SER A 104 -7.46 -4.29 3.90
C SER A 104 -7.20 -4.73 2.47
N LEU A 105 -6.74 -3.80 1.62
CA LEU A 105 -6.48 -4.07 0.21
C LEU A 105 -5.00 -4.43 0.03
N PRO A 106 -4.66 -5.54 -0.63
CA PRO A 106 -3.28 -5.82 -0.99
C PRO A 106 -2.79 -4.80 -2.02
N GLU A 107 -1.50 -4.47 -1.95
CA GLU A 107 -0.88 -3.44 -2.80
C GLU A 107 -1.03 -3.73 -4.30
N THR A 108 -1.02 -5.02 -4.69
CA THR A 108 -1.27 -5.45 -6.06
C THR A 108 -2.65 -5.03 -6.55
N TYR A 109 -3.68 -5.17 -5.70
CA TYR A 109 -5.03 -4.73 -6.01
C TYR A 109 -5.13 -3.20 -6.06
N VAL A 110 -4.49 -2.49 -5.13
CA VAL A 110 -4.44 -1.01 -5.13
C VAL A 110 -3.84 -0.49 -6.43
N THR A 111 -2.73 -1.09 -6.87
CA THR A 111 -2.05 -0.75 -8.13
C THR A 111 -2.97 -0.98 -9.33
N MET A 112 -3.62 -2.16 -9.41
CA MET A 112 -4.59 -2.48 -10.47
C MET A 112 -5.73 -1.46 -10.50
N LEU A 113 -6.31 -1.15 -9.35
CA LEU A 113 -7.44 -0.23 -9.21
C LEU A 113 -7.08 1.20 -9.61
N LEU A 114 -5.88 1.67 -9.27
CA LEU A 114 -5.39 3.00 -9.66
C LEU A 114 -5.08 3.12 -11.15
N ALA A 115 -4.85 1.99 -11.85
CA ALA A 115 -4.67 1.95 -13.29
C ALA A 115 -5.99 2.02 -14.07
N THR A 116 -7.12 1.58 -13.48
CA THR A 116 -8.44 1.57 -14.13
C THR A 116 -9.24 2.85 -13.89
N VAL A 117 -8.97 3.57 -12.80
CA VAL A 117 -9.72 4.77 -12.42
C VAL A 117 -9.21 6.01 -13.16
N SER A 118 -10.13 6.76 -13.76
CA SER A 118 -9.81 8.03 -14.45
C SER A 118 -9.01 8.98 -13.56
N GLU A 119 -7.93 9.52 -14.12
CA GLU A 119 -7.13 10.58 -13.49
C GLU A 119 -7.82 11.95 -13.51
N THR A 120 -8.81 12.12 -14.39
CA THR A 120 -9.57 13.36 -14.54
C THR A 120 -10.92 13.30 -13.83
N GLY A 121 -11.44 14.46 -13.46
CA GLY A 121 -12.75 14.60 -12.81
C GLY A 121 -12.66 14.99 -11.33
N ARG A 122 -13.82 15.22 -10.72
CA ARG A 122 -13.92 15.64 -9.32
C ARG A 122 -13.52 14.48 -8.39
N ARG A 123 -12.79 14.78 -7.30
CA ARG A 123 -12.38 13.82 -6.27
C ARG A 123 -13.52 12.89 -5.83
N ALA A 124 -14.69 13.45 -5.52
CA ALA A 124 -15.85 12.67 -5.08
C ALA A 124 -16.31 11.63 -6.11
N ALA A 125 -16.31 11.96 -7.41
CA ALA A 125 -16.69 11.02 -8.46
C ALA A 125 -15.68 9.86 -8.58
N ARG A 126 -14.39 10.16 -8.41
CA ARG A 126 -13.31 9.16 -8.42
C ARG A 126 -13.42 8.22 -7.23
N ILE A 127 -13.68 8.74 -6.02
CA ILE A 127 -13.94 7.93 -4.82
C ILE A 127 -15.15 7.03 -5.04
N THR A 128 -16.25 7.54 -5.60
CA THR A 128 -17.43 6.71 -5.91
C THR A 128 -17.11 5.59 -6.90
N ALA A 129 -16.33 5.87 -7.94
CA ALA A 129 -15.90 4.85 -8.89
C ALA A 129 -15.05 3.76 -8.21
N ILE A 130 -14.10 4.15 -7.36
CA ILE A 130 -13.28 3.20 -6.58
C ILE A 130 -14.17 2.35 -5.67
N LYS A 131 -15.12 2.96 -4.96
CA LYS A 131 -16.08 2.23 -4.12
C LYS A 131 -16.89 1.21 -4.90
N SER A 132 -17.31 1.54 -6.12
CA SER A 132 -18.04 0.60 -7.00
C SER A 132 -17.19 -0.64 -7.28
N ASN A 133 -15.96 -0.44 -7.77
CA ASN A 133 -15.03 -1.55 -8.07
C ASN A 133 -14.79 -2.42 -6.83
N ILE A 134 -14.48 -1.80 -5.67
CA ILE A 134 -14.30 -2.55 -4.41
C ILE A 134 -15.56 -3.35 -4.07
N SER A 135 -16.76 -2.79 -4.20
CA SER A 135 -18.00 -3.50 -3.89
C SER A 135 -18.35 -4.63 -4.86
N GLU A 136 -17.93 -4.50 -6.12
CA GLU A 136 -18.12 -5.52 -7.15
C GLU A 136 -17.20 -6.72 -6.93
N ASP A 137 -15.95 -6.47 -6.51
CA ASP A 137 -14.95 -7.51 -6.29
C ASP A 137 -15.06 -8.14 -4.89
N PHE A 138 -15.13 -7.32 -3.83
CA PHE A 138 -15.16 -7.77 -2.43
C PHE A 138 -16.59 -8.07 -1.94
N ARG A 139 -17.16 -9.14 -2.50
CA ARG A 139 -18.54 -9.52 -2.25
C ARG A 139 -18.72 -10.28 -0.95
N TYR A 140 -19.90 -10.11 -0.35
CA TYR A 140 -20.34 -10.89 0.79
C TYR A 140 -21.83 -11.25 0.67
N LEU A 141 -22.26 -12.34 1.33
CA LEU A 141 -23.66 -12.79 1.23
C LEU A 141 -24.65 -11.96 2.05
N LYS A 142 -24.45 -11.88 3.38
CA LYS A 142 -25.39 -11.24 4.30
C LYS A 142 -24.86 -9.93 4.86
N SER A 143 -23.62 -9.93 5.33
CA SER A 143 -22.95 -8.79 5.94
C SER A 143 -21.45 -8.89 5.73
N SER A 144 -20.76 -7.76 5.83
CA SER A 144 -19.30 -7.72 5.86
C SER A 144 -18.75 -8.50 7.08
N PRO A 145 -17.50 -8.97 7.01
CA PRO A 145 -16.84 -9.60 8.15
C PRO A 145 -16.64 -8.60 9.31
N LYS A 146 -16.73 -9.12 10.53
CA LYS A 146 -16.32 -8.47 11.77
C LYS A 146 -15.05 -9.15 12.26
N TRP A 147 -13.93 -8.60 11.85
CA TRP A 147 -12.61 -9.12 12.19
C TRP A 147 -12.34 -8.98 13.69
N LEU A 148 -11.75 -10.01 14.28
CA LEU A 148 -11.28 -9.97 15.66
C LEU A 148 -9.91 -9.25 15.73
N GLN A 149 -9.11 -9.43 14.69
CA GLN A 149 -7.80 -8.82 14.49
C GLN A 149 -7.77 -8.04 13.17
N GLU A 150 -6.61 -7.95 12.52
CA GLU A 150 -6.46 -7.31 11.22
C GLU A 150 -7.32 -7.99 10.15
N PRO A 151 -7.92 -7.24 9.21
CA PRO A 151 -8.67 -7.81 8.11
C PRO A 151 -7.85 -8.81 7.29
N ALA A 152 -8.34 -10.04 7.18
CA ALA A 152 -7.66 -11.13 6.49
C ALA A 152 -8.53 -11.66 5.34
N TRP A 153 -8.88 -10.79 4.40
CA TRP A 153 -9.69 -11.19 3.25
C TRP A 153 -8.95 -12.21 2.39
N MET A 154 -9.61 -13.30 2.02
CA MET A 154 -8.97 -14.38 1.25
C MET A 154 -8.94 -14.07 -0.25
N PHE A 155 -7.84 -14.46 -0.88
CA PHE A 155 -7.62 -14.33 -2.31
C PHE A 155 -7.30 -15.69 -2.94
N THR A 156 -7.78 -15.89 -4.17
CA THR A 156 -7.29 -16.95 -5.06
C THR A 156 -6.60 -16.28 -6.25
N GLY A 157 -5.26 -16.36 -6.28
CA GLY A 157 -4.46 -15.52 -7.17
C GLY A 157 -4.71 -14.05 -6.87
N ASP A 158 -5.09 -13.28 -7.90
CA ASP A 158 -5.36 -11.83 -7.78
C ASP A 158 -6.84 -11.49 -7.50
N ARG A 159 -7.71 -12.49 -7.31
CA ARG A 159 -9.15 -12.28 -7.12
C ARG A 159 -9.57 -12.51 -5.67
N PRO A 160 -10.34 -11.58 -5.07
CA PRO A 160 -10.91 -11.79 -3.76
C PRO A 160 -11.98 -12.88 -3.79
N SER A 161 -11.95 -13.78 -2.80
CA SER A 161 -13.01 -14.74 -2.55
C SER A 161 -14.28 -14.05 -2.03
N ILE A 162 -15.43 -14.71 -2.16
CA ILE A 162 -16.69 -14.22 -1.61
C ILE A 162 -16.76 -14.54 -0.12
N PHE A 163 -17.00 -13.54 0.73
CA PHE A 163 -17.25 -13.79 2.15
C PHE A 163 -18.65 -14.37 2.38
N ILE A 164 -18.71 -15.55 2.98
CA ILE A 164 -19.96 -16.30 3.19
C ILE A 164 -20.55 -15.98 4.56
N GLY A 165 -19.71 -15.89 5.57
CA GLY A 165 -20.11 -15.63 6.95
C GLY A 165 -19.00 -15.96 7.94
N GLN A 166 -19.30 -15.75 9.21
CA GLN A 166 -18.40 -16.06 10.31
C GLN A 166 -19.14 -16.81 11.42
N LEU A 167 -18.41 -17.59 12.20
CA LEU A 167 -18.91 -18.34 13.34
C LEU A 167 -18.03 -18.08 14.57
N ASP A 168 -18.68 -17.98 15.72
CA ASP A 168 -18.02 -17.90 17.01
C ASP A 168 -17.53 -19.29 17.44
N LEU A 169 -16.28 -19.36 17.90
CA LEU A 169 -15.62 -20.57 18.37
C LEU A 169 -15.29 -20.50 19.87
N ALA A 170 -15.74 -19.48 20.60
CA ALA A 170 -15.45 -19.31 22.04
C ALA A 170 -15.92 -20.48 22.92
N ASP A 171 -16.93 -21.25 22.51
CA ASP A 171 -17.37 -22.45 23.23
C ASP A 171 -16.50 -23.69 22.94
N LEU A 172 -15.66 -23.63 21.88
CA LEU A 172 -14.79 -24.72 21.44
C LEU A 172 -13.32 -24.48 21.80
N LEU A 173 -12.93 -23.22 21.99
CA LEU A 173 -11.57 -22.77 22.29
C LEU A 173 -11.59 -21.96 23.59
N HIS A 174 -10.53 -22.02 24.39
CA HIS A 174 -10.47 -21.33 25.67
C HIS A 174 -10.34 -19.79 25.57
N ASP A 175 -10.23 -19.26 24.35
CA ASP A 175 -9.98 -17.86 24.01
C ASP A 175 -11.09 -17.29 23.13
N ILE A 176 -11.12 -15.96 22.96
CA ILE A 176 -12.05 -15.34 22.00
C ILE A 176 -11.60 -15.77 20.60
N ALA A 177 -12.43 -16.53 19.90
CA ALA A 177 -12.07 -17.09 18.61
C ALA A 177 -13.21 -16.99 17.59
N GLN A 178 -12.87 -16.67 16.35
CA GLN A 178 -13.81 -16.58 15.24
C GLN A 178 -13.23 -17.32 14.04
N VAL A 179 -14.09 -18.04 13.31
CA VAL A 179 -13.77 -18.57 11.99
C VAL A 179 -14.55 -17.83 10.92
N TYR A 180 -13.85 -17.42 9.87
CA TYR A 180 -14.37 -16.70 8.72
C TYR A 180 -14.35 -17.64 7.53
N MET A 181 -15.47 -17.72 6.81
CA MET A 181 -15.63 -18.62 5.68
C MET A 181 -15.70 -17.84 4.37
N PHE A 182 -14.94 -18.32 3.40
CA PHE A 182 -14.84 -17.76 2.07
C PHE A 182 -15.17 -18.81 1.03
N PHE A 183 -15.74 -18.38 -0.09
CA PHE A 183 -16.01 -19.21 -1.25
C PHE A 183 -15.27 -18.69 -2.46
N ASP A 184 -14.52 -19.57 -3.09
CA ASP A 184 -13.95 -19.34 -4.39
C ASP A 184 -14.96 -19.77 -5.47
N ALA A 185 -15.38 -18.81 -6.29
CA ALA A 185 -16.35 -19.06 -7.34
C ALA A 185 -15.75 -19.80 -8.56
N GLU A 186 -14.44 -19.75 -8.78
CA GLU A 186 -13.82 -20.44 -9.91
C GLU A 186 -13.59 -21.91 -9.59
N ASP A 187 -12.87 -22.16 -8.49
CA ASP A 187 -12.52 -23.51 -8.07
C ASP A 187 -13.67 -24.22 -7.32
N GLN A 188 -14.74 -23.48 -6.99
CA GLN A 188 -15.90 -23.98 -6.24
C GLN A 188 -15.52 -24.56 -4.87
N VAL A 189 -14.50 -23.99 -4.22
CA VAL A 189 -13.97 -24.44 -2.93
C VAL A 189 -14.29 -23.47 -1.80
N PHE A 190 -14.41 -24.03 -0.60
CA PHE A 190 -14.53 -23.24 0.62
C PHE A 190 -13.19 -23.18 1.33
N SER A 191 -12.84 -21.98 1.79
CA SER A 191 -11.63 -21.71 2.57
C SER A 191 -12.01 -21.02 3.86
N THR A 192 -11.20 -21.23 4.91
CA THR A 192 -11.45 -20.63 6.22
C THR A 192 -10.22 -19.93 6.75
N VAL A 193 -10.44 -18.82 7.46
CA VAL A 193 -9.44 -18.15 8.29
C VAL A 193 -9.93 -18.19 9.72
N THR A 194 -9.05 -18.52 10.67
CA THR A 194 -9.36 -18.48 12.10
C THR A 194 -8.53 -17.39 12.76
N GLN A 195 -9.16 -16.56 13.59
CA GLN A 195 -8.49 -15.58 14.43
C GLN A 195 -8.82 -15.87 15.89
N CYS A 196 -7.82 -15.80 16.76
CA CYS A 196 -7.94 -15.99 18.21
C CYS A 196 -7.25 -14.83 18.92
N PHE A 197 -7.77 -14.38 20.06
CA PHE A 197 -7.19 -13.34 20.91
C PHE A 197 -6.86 -13.86 22.29
#